data_AF-A0AAE0AES9-F1
#
_entry.id   AF-A0AAE0AES9-F1
#
_cell.length_a   1.000
_cell.length_b   1.000
_cell.length_c   1.000
_cell.angle_alpha   90.00
_cell.angle_beta   90.00
_cell.angle_gamma   90.00
#
_symmetry.space_group_name_H-M   'P 1'
#
loop_
_entity.id
_entity.type
_entity.pdbx_description
1 polymer ?
#
loop_
_entity_poly.entity_id
_entity_poly.type
_entity_poly.pdbx_seq_one_letter_code
_entity_poly.pdbx_strand_id
1 'polypeptide(L)'
;MEVEIKPTGLFIWKSLGWGREIIAAGSRWRVGNGSKIRIYKDRWIPRPTTFRPLSPPIGDENALVSHLITPSGGWNIEKIRNNFSVEDVEAVLSIPLSRSSWKDSIIWHYDQKGIYTVKNGYWVGRSQNSDPESSGEGGVASIINAFWKGLWKIPIPGKIKLFMWRACNDFLPTNLCLAKQKIPIDLKCPLCKCKDETILHTL
;
A
#
# COMPACT_ATOMS: atom_id res chain seq x y z
N MET A 1 14.68 -7.72 12.28
CA MET A 1 13.97 -7.48 13.55
C MET A 1 12.49 -7.46 13.21
N GLU A 2 11.85 -8.62 13.22
CA GLU A 2 10.44 -8.78 12.86
C GLU A 2 9.62 -8.68 14.14
N VAL A 3 8.78 -7.65 14.23
CA VAL A 3 7.82 -7.51 15.34
C VAL A 3 6.48 -8.04 14.84
N GLU A 4 6.00 -9.08 15.51
CA GLU A 4 4.70 -9.71 15.31
C GLU A 4 3.62 -8.82 15.95
N ILE A 5 2.71 -8.28 15.14
CA ILE A 5 1.65 -7.39 15.63
C ILE A 5 0.44 -8.25 15.98
N LYS A 6 0.17 -8.43 17.29
CA LYS A 6 -0.97 -9.22 17.77
C LYS A 6 -2.32 -8.59 17.34
N PRO A 7 -3.33 -9.41 16.99
CA PRO A 7 -4.63 -8.94 16.46
C PRO A 7 -5.48 -8.12 17.44
N THR A 8 -5.12 -8.09 18.73
CA THR A 8 -5.74 -7.29 19.80
C THR A 8 -5.17 -5.88 19.99
N GLY A 9 -4.21 -5.45 19.16
CA GLY A 9 -3.62 -4.11 19.26
C GLY A 9 -4.58 -2.96 18.93
N LEU A 10 -4.34 -1.79 19.55
CA LEU A 10 -4.99 -0.51 19.24
C LEU A 10 -4.96 -0.24 17.72
N PHE A 11 -5.98 0.44 17.19
CA PHE A 11 -6.15 0.74 15.76
C PHE A 11 -4.86 1.25 15.07
N ILE A 12 -4.09 2.09 15.77
CA ILE A 12 -2.81 2.65 15.31
C ILE A 12 -1.80 1.55 14.94
N TRP A 13 -1.68 0.49 15.74
CA TRP A 13 -0.73 -0.60 15.48
C TRP A 13 -1.14 -1.43 14.26
N LYS A 14 -2.44 -1.60 14.03
CA LYS A 14 -2.95 -2.26 12.82
C LYS A 14 -2.65 -1.41 11.58
N SER A 15 -2.88 -0.10 11.64
CA SER A 15 -2.56 0.81 10.54
C SER A 15 -1.06 0.85 10.23
N LEU A 16 -0.20 0.86 11.25
CA LEU A 16 1.26 0.79 11.07
C LEU A 16 1.69 -0.55 10.45
N GLY A 17 1.09 -1.67 10.89
CA GLY A 17 1.32 -2.99 10.32
C GLY A 17 0.97 -3.04 8.84
N TRP A 18 -0.23 -2.56 8.47
CA TRP A 18 -0.67 -2.49 7.08
C TRP A 18 0.24 -1.59 6.23
N GLY A 19 0.63 -0.42 6.76
CA GLY A 19 1.57 0.47 6.07
C GLY A 19 2.93 -0.19 5.83
N ARG A 20 3.43 -0.96 6.81
CA ARG A 20 4.66 -1.76 6.68
C ARG A 20 4.54 -2.81 5.58
N GLU A 21 3.41 -3.50 5.50
CA GLU A 21 3.16 -4.52 4.47
C GLU A 21 3.14 -3.92 3.07
N ILE A 22 2.53 -2.76 2.87
CA ILE A 22 2.57 -2.04 1.58
C ILE A 22 4.00 -1.67 1.20
N ILE A 23 4.72 -1.05 2.15
CA ILE A 23 6.12 -0.64 1.92
C ILE A 23 6.95 -1.87 1.58
N ALA A 24 6.76 -2.97 2.31
CA ALA A 24 7.42 -4.22 2.00
C ALA A 24 7.04 -4.66 0.59
N ALA A 25 5.76 -4.87 0.29
CA ALA A 25 5.25 -5.41 -0.97
C ALA A 25 5.71 -4.63 -2.20
N GLY A 26 5.74 -3.30 -2.15
CA GLY A 26 6.17 -2.46 -3.28
C GLY A 26 7.66 -2.10 -3.30
N SER A 27 8.46 -2.57 -2.35
CA SER A 27 9.91 -2.34 -2.33
C SER A 27 10.69 -3.49 -2.97
N ARG A 28 11.74 -3.13 -3.69
CA ARG A 28 12.71 -4.08 -4.27
C ARG A 28 14.14 -3.56 -4.12
N TRP A 29 15.10 -4.46 -4.20
CA TRP A 29 16.50 -4.14 -4.34
C TRP A 29 16.78 -3.52 -5.71
N ARG A 30 17.56 -2.45 -5.68
CA ARG A 30 18.31 -1.91 -6.81
C ARG A 30 19.70 -2.55 -6.77
N VAL A 31 20.02 -3.29 -7.82
CA VAL A 31 21.32 -3.96 -7.97
C VAL A 31 22.41 -2.90 -8.13
N GLY A 32 23.37 -2.92 -7.22
CA GLY A 32 24.64 -2.21 -7.33
C GLY A 32 25.74 -3.21 -7.67
N ASN A 33 26.43 -3.71 -6.64
CA ASN A 33 27.46 -4.74 -6.77
C ASN A 33 26.93 -6.18 -6.59
N GLY A 34 25.65 -6.34 -6.20
CA GLY A 34 24.98 -7.63 -6.05
C GLY A 34 25.45 -8.47 -4.87
N SER A 35 26.32 -7.93 -4.00
CA SER A 35 26.94 -8.67 -2.89
C SER A 35 26.00 -8.92 -1.71
N LYS A 36 24.87 -8.22 -1.64
CA LYS A 36 23.86 -8.35 -0.56
C LYS A 36 22.54 -8.96 -1.02
N ILE A 37 22.43 -9.31 -2.29
CA ILE A 37 21.17 -9.72 -2.91
C ILE A 37 21.28 -11.20 -3.27
N ARG A 38 20.45 -12.04 -2.66
CA ARG A 38 20.32 -13.45 -3.03
C ARG A 38 19.39 -13.57 -4.24
N ILE A 39 19.82 -14.33 -5.23
CA ILE A 39 19.18 -14.42 -6.55
C ILE A 39 17.70 -14.81 -6.43
N TYR A 40 17.40 -15.87 -5.68
CA TYR A 40 16.06 -16.46 -5.65
C TYR A 40 15.22 -16.03 -4.43
N LYS A 41 15.86 -15.55 -3.36
CA LYS A 41 15.18 -15.17 -2.09
C LYS A 41 14.81 -13.70 -2.02
N ASP A 42 15.67 -12.83 -2.56
CA ASP A 42 15.48 -11.39 -2.46
C ASP A 42 14.73 -10.83 -3.68
N ARG A 43 14.08 -9.69 -3.49
CA ARG A 43 13.22 -9.04 -4.50
C ARG A 43 14.03 -8.01 -5.27
N TRP A 44 14.51 -8.30 -6.47
CA TRP A 44 15.41 -7.41 -7.21
C TRP A 44 15.06 -7.24 -8.69
N ILE A 45 14.26 -8.14 -9.26
CA ILE A 45 13.84 -8.10 -10.67
C ILE A 45 12.68 -7.12 -10.82
N PRO A 46 12.70 -6.17 -11.78
CA PRO A 46 11.67 -5.16 -11.96
C PRO A 46 10.42 -5.71 -12.66
N ARG A 47 9.73 -6.68 -12.04
CA ARG A 47 8.45 -7.22 -12.55
C ARG A 47 7.29 -6.99 -11.58
N PRO A 48 6.06 -6.72 -12.05
CA PRO A 48 4.96 -6.22 -11.21
C PRO A 48 4.36 -7.22 -10.21
N THR A 49 4.79 -8.49 -10.22
CA THR A 49 4.21 -9.55 -9.37
C THR A 49 5.02 -9.77 -8.09
N THR A 50 6.17 -10.45 -8.19
CA THR A 50 6.94 -10.93 -7.03
C THR A 50 8.27 -10.22 -6.83
N PHE A 51 8.72 -9.46 -7.83
CA PHE A 51 10.11 -8.96 -7.96
C PHE A 51 11.21 -10.03 -7.86
N ARG A 52 10.85 -11.31 -7.99
CA ARG A 52 11.77 -12.45 -7.91
C ARG A 52 11.81 -13.18 -9.25
N PRO A 53 12.85 -13.99 -9.51
CA PRO A 53 12.82 -14.95 -10.60
C PRO A 53 11.56 -15.83 -10.50
N LEU A 54 10.94 -16.11 -11.64
CA LEU A 54 9.87 -17.12 -11.74
C LEU A 54 10.46 -18.53 -11.79
N SER A 55 11.67 -18.64 -12.32
CA SER A 55 12.42 -19.88 -12.46
C SER A 55 12.76 -20.46 -11.09
N PRO A 56 12.62 -21.79 -10.88
CA PRO A 56 13.08 -22.42 -9.66
C PRO A 56 14.61 -22.29 -9.52
N PRO A 57 15.15 -22.29 -8.30
CA PRO A 57 16.59 -22.26 -8.09
C PRO A 57 17.27 -23.46 -8.74
N ILE A 58 18.25 -23.18 -9.61
CA ILE A 58 19.13 -24.21 -10.17
C ILE A 58 20.43 -24.16 -9.36
N GLY A 59 20.60 -25.09 -8.42
CA GLY A 59 21.78 -25.16 -7.55
C GLY A 59 21.61 -24.45 -6.21
N ASP A 60 22.60 -23.62 -5.83
CA ASP A 60 22.63 -22.97 -4.51
C ASP A 60 21.57 -21.89 -4.36
N GLU A 61 20.60 -22.11 -3.47
CA GLU A 61 19.55 -21.15 -3.14
C GLU A 61 20.08 -19.83 -2.55
N ASN A 62 21.28 -19.83 -1.98
CA ASN A 62 21.90 -18.67 -1.36
C ASN A 62 22.88 -17.95 -2.32
N ALA A 63 22.92 -18.36 -3.59
CA ALA A 63 23.72 -17.69 -4.60
C ALA A 63 23.37 -16.20 -4.68
N LEU A 64 24.42 -15.37 -4.64
CA LEU A 64 24.32 -13.91 -4.72
C LEU A 64 24.28 -13.40 -6.16
N VAL A 65 23.61 -12.28 -6.38
CA VAL A 65 23.53 -11.60 -7.69
C VAL A 65 24.92 -11.19 -8.19
N SER A 66 25.88 -10.93 -7.29
CA SER A 66 27.28 -10.68 -7.66
C SER A 66 27.89 -11.79 -8.52
N HIS A 67 27.45 -13.06 -8.39
CA HIS A 67 27.94 -14.16 -9.23
C HIS A 67 27.49 -14.08 -10.70
N LEU A 68 26.43 -13.31 -10.97
CA LEU A 68 25.90 -13.01 -12.29
C LEU A 68 26.56 -11.77 -12.92
N ILE A 69 27.44 -11.08 -12.19
CA ILE A 69 28.13 -9.87 -12.66
C ILE A 69 29.58 -10.22 -13.03
N THR A 70 30.05 -9.73 -14.17
CA THR A 70 31.44 -9.89 -14.61
C THR A 70 32.36 -8.93 -13.86
N PRO A 71 33.67 -9.22 -13.76
CA PRO A 71 34.64 -8.27 -13.20
C PRO A 71 34.69 -6.91 -13.91
N SER A 72 34.26 -6.86 -15.17
CA SER A 72 34.11 -5.63 -15.96
C SER A 72 32.88 -4.77 -15.59
N GLY A 73 32.04 -5.23 -14.65
CA GLY A 73 30.85 -4.51 -14.19
C GLY A 73 29.61 -4.69 -15.08
N GLY A 74 29.62 -5.70 -15.96
CA GLY A 74 28.49 -6.05 -16.82
C GLY A 74 27.78 -7.34 -16.36
N TRP A 75 26.65 -7.64 -16.98
CA TRP A 75 25.97 -8.92 -16.76
C TRP A 75 26.72 -10.07 -17.44
N ASN A 76 26.86 -11.20 -16.75
CA ASN A 76 27.34 -12.46 -17.34
C ASN A 76 26.17 -13.14 -18.06
N ILE A 77 26.03 -12.85 -19.35
CA ILE A 77 24.89 -13.29 -20.18
C ILE A 77 24.78 -14.81 -20.22
N GLU A 78 25.89 -15.54 -20.31
CA GLU A 78 25.90 -17.01 -20.36
C GLU A 78 25.33 -17.61 -19.07
N LYS A 79 25.82 -17.13 -17.91
CA LYS A 79 25.28 -17.57 -16.61
C LYS A 79 23.82 -17.22 -16.43
N ILE A 80 23.37 -16.07 -16.93
CA ILE A 80 21.97 -15.67 -16.82
C ILE A 80 21.10 -16.60 -17.67
N ARG A 81 21.47 -16.85 -18.93
CA ARG A 81 20.72 -17.77 -19.82
C ARG A 81 20.66 -19.20 -19.30
N ASN A 82 21.69 -19.66 -18.60
CA ASN A 82 21.71 -21.02 -18.06
C ASN A 82 20.90 -21.18 -16.76
N ASN A 83 20.63 -20.10 -16.02
CA ASN A 83 20.02 -20.16 -14.68
C ASN A 83 18.57 -19.64 -14.62
N PHE A 84 18.08 -19.02 -15.70
CA PHE A 84 16.79 -18.34 -15.76
C PHE A 84 15.99 -18.70 -17.01
N SER A 85 14.66 -18.66 -16.92
CA SER A 85 13.75 -18.73 -18.05
C SER A 85 13.92 -17.52 -18.97
N VAL A 86 13.42 -17.61 -20.19
CA VAL A 86 13.56 -16.53 -21.20
C VAL A 86 12.98 -15.20 -20.67
N GLU A 87 11.87 -15.25 -19.96
CA GLU A 87 11.20 -14.08 -19.37
C GLU A 87 12.00 -13.46 -18.22
N ASP A 88 12.67 -14.29 -17.42
CA ASP A 88 13.55 -13.82 -16.36
C ASP A 88 14.85 -13.24 -16.93
N VAL A 89 15.41 -13.85 -17.98
CA VAL A 89 16.59 -13.34 -18.69
C VAL A 89 16.32 -11.93 -19.22
N GLU A 90 15.21 -11.72 -19.91
CA GLU A 90 14.84 -10.39 -20.44
C GLU A 90 14.71 -9.36 -19.31
N ALA A 91 14.01 -9.73 -18.23
CA ALA A 91 13.82 -8.84 -17.09
C ALA A 91 15.13 -8.50 -16.38
N VAL A 92 16.06 -9.44 -16.23
CA VAL A 92 17.39 -9.21 -15.63
C VAL A 92 18.24 -8.30 -16.52
N LEU A 93 18.28 -8.58 -17.82
CA LEU A 93 19.06 -7.80 -18.78
C LEU A 93 18.54 -6.37 -18.96
N SER A 94 17.25 -6.12 -18.67
CA SER A 94 16.68 -4.78 -18.64
C SER A 94 17.22 -3.90 -17.50
N ILE A 95 17.85 -4.49 -16.48
CA ILE A 95 18.39 -3.76 -15.32
C ILE A 95 19.73 -3.13 -15.71
N PRO A 96 19.84 -1.79 -15.73
CA PRO A 96 21.11 -1.14 -15.99
C PRO A 96 22.06 -1.32 -14.82
N LEU A 97 23.23 -1.90 -15.08
CA LEU A 97 24.33 -1.92 -14.12
C LEU A 97 25.15 -0.63 -14.25
N SER A 98 25.47 -0.03 -13.11
CA SER A 98 26.40 1.10 -13.07
C SER A 98 27.83 0.58 -13.22
N ARG A 99 28.64 1.25 -14.06
CA ARG A 99 30.09 0.98 -14.15
C ARG A 99 30.84 1.37 -12.87
N SER A 100 30.23 2.24 -12.06
CA SER A 100 30.72 2.60 -10.74
C SER A 100 30.17 1.61 -9.73
N SER A 101 31.01 1.11 -8.81
CA SER A 101 30.71 0.08 -7.80
C SER A 101 29.77 0.58 -6.69
N TRP A 102 28.55 0.96 -7.08
CA TRP A 102 27.52 1.42 -6.17
C TRP A 102 27.09 0.28 -5.26
N LYS A 103 26.75 0.61 -4.02
CA LYS A 103 26.25 -0.36 -3.05
C LYS A 103 24.80 -0.72 -3.36
N ASP A 104 24.45 -1.98 -3.12
CA ASP A 104 23.05 -2.44 -3.18
C ASP A 104 22.17 -1.60 -2.25
N SER A 105 20.98 -1.24 -2.72
CA SER A 105 20.03 -0.39 -1.99
C SER A 105 18.60 -0.83 -2.22
N ILE A 106 17.70 -0.51 -1.28
CA ILE A 106 16.26 -0.76 -1.42
C ILE A 106 15.60 0.48 -2.02
N ILE A 107 14.75 0.28 -3.02
CA ILE A 107 13.99 1.32 -3.69
C ILE A 107 12.50 0.97 -3.72
N TRP A 108 11.67 2.00 -3.79
CA TRP A 108 10.24 1.87 -4.06
C TRP A 108 10.01 1.63 -5.56
N HIS A 109 9.36 0.53 -5.93
CA HIS A 109 9.20 0.16 -7.34
C HIS A 109 8.26 1.11 -8.10
N TYR A 110 7.20 1.61 -7.44
CA TYR A 110 6.15 2.42 -8.08
C TYR A 110 6.50 3.92 -8.15
N ASP A 111 7.78 4.27 -8.08
CA ASP A 111 8.27 5.64 -8.27
C ASP A 111 9.51 5.63 -9.15
N GLN A 112 9.59 6.54 -10.13
CA GLN A 112 10.70 6.58 -11.09
C GLN A 112 12.05 6.90 -10.44
N LYS A 113 12.06 7.64 -9.32
CA LYS A 113 13.27 7.95 -8.55
C LYS A 113 13.55 6.89 -7.48
N GLY A 114 12.66 5.91 -7.32
CA GLY A 114 12.76 4.88 -6.30
C GLY A 114 12.40 5.37 -4.90
N ILE A 115 11.73 6.53 -4.76
CA ILE A 115 11.47 7.17 -3.46
C ILE A 115 10.06 6.82 -2.99
N TYR A 116 9.96 6.32 -1.77
CA TYR A 116 8.67 6.10 -1.13
C TYR A 116 8.09 7.43 -0.61
N THR A 117 6.80 7.65 -0.87
CA THR A 117 6.00 8.68 -0.23
C THR A 117 4.68 8.09 0.26
N VAL A 118 4.13 8.65 1.35
CA VAL A 118 2.83 8.21 1.89
C VAL A 118 1.73 8.26 0.84
N LYS A 119 1.75 9.29 -0.03
CA LYS A 119 0.81 9.43 -1.15
C LYS A 119 0.90 8.25 -2.10
N ASN A 120 2.09 7.91 -2.59
CA ASN A 120 2.27 6.80 -3.54
C ASN A 120 1.94 5.44 -2.89
N GLY A 121 2.34 5.25 -1.62
CA GLY A 121 2.00 4.05 -0.86
C GLY A 121 0.49 3.88 -0.70
N TYR A 122 -0.24 4.95 -0.38
CA TYR A 122 -1.69 4.92 -0.28
C TYR A 122 -2.37 4.51 -1.60
N TRP A 123 -1.92 5.05 -2.74
CA TRP A 123 -2.46 4.66 -4.06
C TRP A 123 -2.27 3.17 -4.34
N VAL A 124 -1.08 2.63 -4.06
CA VAL A 124 -0.78 1.20 -4.23
C VAL A 124 -1.65 0.36 -3.30
N GLY A 125 -1.74 0.72 -2.01
CA GLY A 125 -2.59 0.04 -1.05
C GLY A 125 -4.06 0.02 -1.46
N ARG A 126 -4.57 1.13 -2.02
CA ARG A 126 -5.95 1.21 -2.52
C ARG A 126 -6.18 0.34 -3.75
N SER A 127 -5.19 0.21 -4.64
CA SER A 127 -5.28 -0.68 -5.82
C SER A 127 -5.14 -2.17 -5.48
N GLN A 128 -4.51 -2.51 -4.36
CA GLN A 128 -4.39 -3.89 -3.88
C GLN A 128 -5.62 -4.33 -3.09
N ASN A 129 -6.25 -3.41 -2.35
CA ASN A 129 -7.47 -3.65 -1.56
C ASN A 129 -8.76 -3.34 -2.32
N SER A 130 -8.72 -3.03 -3.61
CA SER A 130 -9.94 -3.00 -4.40
C SER A 130 -10.42 -4.43 -4.57
N ASP A 131 -11.29 -4.86 -3.65
CA ASP A 131 -12.17 -6.01 -3.88
C ASP A 131 -12.80 -5.85 -5.27
N PRO A 132 -12.87 -6.92 -6.09
CA PRO A 132 -13.58 -6.89 -7.37
C PRO A 132 -15.03 -6.38 -7.24
N GLU A 133 -15.62 -6.45 -6.04
CA GLU A 133 -16.96 -5.94 -5.72
C GLU A 133 -17.03 -4.41 -5.57
N SER A 134 -15.91 -3.71 -5.45
CA SER A 134 -15.83 -2.25 -5.43
C SER A 134 -15.49 -1.64 -6.80
N SER A 135 -15.42 -2.48 -7.83
CA SER A 135 -15.43 -2.09 -9.26
C SER A 135 -16.84 -1.81 -9.78
N GLY A 136 -17.80 -1.61 -8.88
CA GLY A 136 -19.00 -0.87 -9.22
C GLY A 136 -18.65 0.61 -9.31
N GLU A 137 -18.38 1.11 -10.51
CA GLU A 137 -18.85 2.45 -10.91
C GLU A 137 -20.38 2.46 -10.89
N GLY A 138 -20.97 2.13 -9.73
CA GLY A 138 -22.39 2.23 -9.48
C GLY A 138 -22.71 3.70 -9.29
N GLY A 139 -23.78 4.17 -9.94
CA GLY A 139 -24.21 5.57 -9.93
C GLY A 139 -24.19 6.24 -8.54
N VAL A 140 -24.39 5.47 -7.46
CA VAL A 140 -24.35 5.94 -6.07
C VAL A 140 -23.03 6.62 -5.68
N ALA A 141 -21.87 6.04 -6.00
CA ALA A 141 -20.57 6.65 -5.64
C ALA A 141 -20.31 7.95 -6.40
N SER A 142 -20.73 7.99 -7.67
CA SER A 142 -20.68 9.19 -8.51
C SER A 142 -21.62 10.29 -7.99
N ILE A 143 -22.84 9.93 -7.58
CA ILE A 143 -23.83 10.83 -6.97
C ILE A 143 -23.29 11.44 -5.67
N ILE A 144 -22.72 10.62 -4.79
CA ILE A 144 -22.13 11.09 -3.53
C ILE A 144 -20.98 12.07 -3.79
N ASN A 145 -20.12 11.77 -4.77
CA ASN A 145 -19.01 12.66 -5.13
C ASN A 145 -19.52 13.99 -5.72
N ALA A 146 -20.53 13.94 -6.59
CA ALA A 146 -21.18 15.14 -7.13
C ALA A 146 -21.84 15.99 -6.04
N PHE A 147 -22.52 15.36 -5.08
CA PHE A 147 -23.10 16.02 -3.91
C PHE A 147 -22.05 16.79 -3.11
N TRP A 148 -20.93 16.13 -2.76
CA TRP A 148 -19.85 16.79 -2.01
C TRP A 148 -19.22 17.94 -2.79
N LYS A 149 -18.96 17.77 -4.09
CA LYS A 149 -18.47 18.85 -4.96
C LYS A 149 -19.42 20.04 -4.98
N GLY A 150 -20.74 19.79 -5.00
CA GLY A 150 -21.77 20.82 -4.91
C GLY A 150 -21.71 21.55 -3.57
N LEU A 151 -21.76 20.82 -2.45
CA LEU A 151 -21.75 21.37 -1.09
C LEU A 151 -20.56 22.32 -0.86
N TRP A 152 -19.37 21.92 -1.30
CA TRP A 152 -18.16 22.73 -1.11
C TRP A 152 -18.15 24.03 -1.93
N LYS A 153 -18.91 24.10 -3.03
CA LYS A 153 -19.03 25.31 -3.88
C LYS A 153 -20.04 26.33 -3.37
N ILE A 154 -20.96 25.96 -2.47
CA ILE A 154 -21.99 26.87 -1.95
C ILE A 154 -21.31 28.03 -1.17
N PRO A 155 -21.70 29.30 -1.35
CA PRO A 155 -21.12 30.44 -0.63
C PRO A 155 -21.68 30.57 0.80
N ILE A 156 -21.53 29.52 1.61
CA ILE A 156 -21.89 29.50 3.04
C ILE A 156 -20.64 29.43 3.92
N PRO A 157 -20.70 29.89 5.19
CA PRO A 157 -19.61 29.77 6.14
C PRO A 157 -19.06 28.34 6.25
N GLY A 158 -17.73 28.20 6.29
CA GLY A 158 -17.06 26.89 6.34
C GLY A 158 -17.47 26.04 7.54
N LYS A 159 -17.82 26.67 8.67
CA LYS A 159 -18.34 25.98 9.87
C LYS A 159 -19.62 25.19 9.57
N ILE A 160 -20.51 25.73 8.73
CA ILE A 160 -21.77 25.08 8.35
C ILE A 160 -21.49 23.92 7.39
N LYS A 161 -20.60 24.10 6.42
CA LYS A 161 -20.16 23.00 5.52
C LYS A 161 -19.56 21.85 6.29
N LEU A 162 -18.71 22.16 7.27
CA LEU A 162 -18.08 21.16 8.13
C LEU A 162 -19.10 20.43 9.01
N PHE A 163 -20.08 21.16 9.54
CA PHE A 163 -21.18 20.56 10.29
C PHE A 163 -22.00 19.59 9.43
N MET A 164 -22.41 20.01 8.22
CA MET A 164 -23.12 19.15 7.27
C MET A 164 -22.28 17.92 6.89
N TRP A 165 -20.97 18.11 6.65
CA TRP A 165 -20.07 17.01 6.38
C TRP A 165 -20.03 16.00 7.55
N ARG A 166 -19.95 16.49 8.79
CA ARG A 166 -20.00 15.62 9.98
C ARG A 166 -21.34 14.91 10.14
N ALA A 167 -22.44 15.62 9.91
CA ALA A 167 -23.80 15.07 10.00
C ALA A 167 -24.02 13.92 9.01
N CYS A 168 -23.68 14.09 7.74
CA CYS A 168 -23.91 13.06 6.73
C CYS A 168 -22.94 11.86 6.81
N ASN A 169 -21.86 11.95 7.59
CA ASN A 169 -20.87 10.89 7.76
C ASN A 169 -20.91 10.26 9.16
N ASP A 170 -22.01 10.40 9.90
CA ASP A 170 -22.18 9.83 11.24
C ASP A 170 -21.14 10.31 12.29
N PHE A 171 -20.55 11.50 12.10
CA PHE A 171 -19.53 12.06 13.00
C PHE A 171 -20.07 13.01 14.08
N LEU A 172 -21.38 13.22 14.16
CA LEU A 172 -21.96 13.95 15.28
C LEU A 172 -22.02 13.05 16.52
N PRO A 173 -21.74 13.58 17.73
CA PRO A 173 -21.66 12.80 18.95
C PRO A 173 -23.06 12.46 19.50
N THR A 174 -23.85 11.71 18.73
CA THR A 174 -25.14 11.18 19.19
C THR A 174 -24.92 9.87 19.95
N ASN A 175 -25.80 9.51 20.89
CA ASN A 175 -25.67 8.27 21.65
C ASN A 175 -25.60 7.04 20.73
N LEU A 176 -26.31 7.03 19.59
CA LEU A 176 -26.19 5.97 18.61
C LEU A 176 -24.76 5.89 18.02
N CYS A 177 -24.16 7.02 17.63
CA CYS A 177 -22.81 7.06 17.08
C CYS A 177 -21.74 6.70 18.14
N LEU A 178 -21.93 7.13 19.40
CA LEU A 178 -21.06 6.76 20.52
C LEU A 178 -21.14 5.25 20.83
N ALA A 179 -22.34 4.67 20.79
CA ALA A 179 -22.52 3.23 20.96
C ALA A 179 -21.88 2.42 19.82
N LYS A 180 -21.93 2.89 18.56
CA LYS A 180 -21.18 2.30 17.43
C LYS A 180 -19.66 2.25 17.71
N GLN A 181 -19.14 3.21 18.47
CA GLN A 181 -17.75 3.25 18.91
C GLN A 181 -17.49 2.43 20.20
N LYS A 182 -18.44 1.59 20.62
CA LYS A 182 -18.38 0.72 21.81
C LYS A 182 -18.25 1.48 23.13
N ILE A 183 -18.71 2.73 23.18
CA ILE A 183 -18.83 3.48 24.43
C ILE A 183 -20.12 3.01 25.13
N PRO A 184 -20.07 2.55 26.39
CA PRO A 184 -21.25 2.08 27.11
C PRO A 184 -22.13 3.27 27.50
N ILE A 185 -23.17 3.53 26.71
CA ILE A 185 -24.13 4.62 26.92
C ILE A 185 -25.56 4.16 26.60
N ASP A 186 -26.55 4.75 27.24
CA ASP A 186 -27.96 4.54 26.88
C ASP A 186 -28.22 5.14 25.50
N LEU A 187 -28.80 4.35 24.58
CA LEU A 187 -29.10 4.78 23.23
C LEU A 187 -30.20 5.84 23.19
N LYS A 188 -31.05 5.90 24.22
CA LYS A 188 -32.19 6.82 24.26
C LYS A 188 -31.74 8.27 24.27
N CYS A 189 -32.48 9.08 23.53
CA CYS A 189 -32.30 10.52 23.51
C CYS A 189 -32.53 11.11 24.91
N PRO A 190 -31.58 11.90 25.45
CA PRO A 190 -31.71 12.47 26.79
C PRO A 190 -32.86 13.47 26.91
N LEU A 191 -33.30 14.05 25.79
CA LEU A 191 -34.38 15.03 25.74
C LEU A 191 -35.76 14.35 25.68
N CYS A 192 -35.99 13.46 24.72
CA CYS A 192 -37.32 12.86 24.52
C CYS A 192 -37.52 11.55 25.30
N LYS A 193 -36.43 10.85 25.68
CA LYS A 193 -36.41 9.56 26.41
C LYS A 193 -37.17 8.40 25.76
N CYS A 194 -37.72 8.60 24.56
CA CYS A 194 -38.60 7.64 23.89
C CYS A 194 -37.97 6.98 22.66
N LYS A 195 -37.03 7.66 22.00
CA LYS A 195 -36.38 7.19 20.75
C LYS A 195 -34.86 7.20 20.92
N ASP A 196 -34.19 6.38 20.13
CA ASP A 196 -32.73 6.39 20.06
C ASP A 196 -32.24 7.74 19.52
N GLU A 197 -31.15 8.23 20.09
CA GLU A 197 -30.50 9.46 19.67
C GLU A 197 -29.74 9.24 18.36
N THR A 198 -30.46 9.36 17.24
CA THR A 198 -29.88 9.36 15.90
C THR A 198 -29.58 10.77 15.43
N ILE A 199 -28.72 10.93 14.42
CA ILE A 199 -28.43 12.25 13.85
C ILE A 199 -29.70 12.95 13.38
N LEU A 200 -30.57 12.24 12.66
CA LEU A 200 -31.86 12.79 12.20
C LEU A 200 -32.83 13.10 13.34
N HIS A 201 -32.67 12.45 14.50
CA HIS A 201 -33.49 12.75 15.67
C HIS A 201 -32.99 14.01 16.41
N THR A 202 -31.69 14.31 16.30
CA THR A 202 -31.05 15.46 16.98
C THR A 202 -31.00 16.75 16.16
N LEU A 203 -31.16 16.66 14.84
CA LEU A 203 -31.20 17.79 13.90
C LEU A 203 -32.61 18.31 13.73
#